data_AF-A0A5Z1E0D9-F1
#
_entry.id   AF-A0A5Z1E0D9-F1
#
_cell.length_a   1.000
_cell.length_b   1.000
_cell.length_c   1.000
_cell.angle_alpha   90.00
_cell.angle_beta   90.00
_cell.angle_gamma   90.00
#
_symmetry.space_group_name_H-M   'P 1'
#
loop_
_entity.id
_entity.type
_entity.pdbx_description
1 polymer ?
#
loop_
_entity_poly.entity_id
_entity_poly.type
_entity_poly.pdbx_seq_one_letter_code
_entity_poly.pdbx_strand_id
1 'polypeptide(L)'
;LSEFDLIIDAIDDIPAKVALAHLIDFKKQIFISSTGGARKLDPTRIKTTSIFKTHGDALAKKFRYELRKSGFKGNFDVVFSDEEAHCKDLGSFMGVTASFGLALASLALRKVLDKKA
;
A
#
# COMPACT_ATOMS: atom_id res chain seq x y z
N LEU A 1 -14.64 2.14 11.66
CA LEU A 1 -13.29 1.55 11.58
C LEU A 1 -12.85 0.89 12.88
N SER A 2 -13.27 1.36 14.06
CA SER A 2 -12.84 0.84 15.37
C SER A 2 -13.16 -0.63 15.66
N GLU A 3 -14.11 -1.22 14.94
CA GLU A 3 -14.49 -2.64 15.10
C GLU A 3 -13.54 -3.60 14.37
N PHE A 4 -12.63 -3.10 13.53
CA PHE A 4 -11.71 -3.92 12.76
C PHE A 4 -10.31 -3.91 13.38
N ASP A 5 -9.76 -5.10 13.64
CA ASP A 5 -8.37 -5.28 14.09
C ASP A 5 -7.36 -5.11 12.95
N LEU A 6 -7.78 -5.37 11.72
CA LEU A 6 -6.99 -5.35 10.50
C LEU A 6 -7.71 -4.56 9.42
N ILE A 7 -7.01 -3.60 8.83
CA ILE A 7 -7.49 -2.79 7.71
C ILE A 7 -6.51 -2.95 6.55
N ILE A 8 -7.03 -3.36 5.39
CA ILE A 8 -6.28 -3.51 4.14
C ILE A 8 -6.81 -2.47 3.16
N ASP A 9 -5.96 -1.54 2.77
CA ASP A 9 -6.30 -0.46 1.83
C ASP A 9 -5.89 -0.82 0.40
N ALA A 10 -6.87 -0.92 -0.50
CA ALA A 10 -6.68 -1.10 -1.94
C ALA A 10 -7.30 0.04 -2.77
N ILE A 11 -7.46 1.23 -2.19
CA ILE A 11 -8.02 2.43 -2.82
C ILE A 11 -6.98 3.04 -3.78
N ASP A 12 -7.42 3.63 -4.89
CA ASP A 12 -6.59 4.34 -5.86
C ASP A 12 -6.66 5.87 -5.73
N ASP A 13 -7.73 6.41 -5.16
CA ASP A 13 -7.88 7.84 -4.85
C ASP A 13 -6.97 8.30 -3.68
N ILE A 14 -6.05 9.22 -3.96
CA ILE A 14 -5.06 9.69 -2.97
C ILE A 14 -5.70 10.42 -1.77
N PRO A 15 -6.61 11.39 -1.95
CA PRO A 15 -7.32 12.00 -0.83
C PRO A 15 -7.98 10.97 0.10
N ALA A 16 -8.68 9.97 -0.45
CA ALA A 16 -9.29 8.91 0.34
C ALA A 16 -8.25 8.07 1.10
N LYS A 17 -7.13 7.70 0.48
CA LYS A 17 -6.03 6.96 1.17
C LYS A 17 -5.43 7.77 2.32
N VAL A 18 -5.22 9.07 2.13
CA VAL A 18 -4.69 9.95 3.18
C VAL A 18 -5.68 10.10 4.33
N ALA A 19 -6.97 10.32 4.01
CA ALA A 19 -8.02 10.37 5.02
C ALA A 19 -8.11 9.07 5.82
N LEU A 20 -8.06 7.91 5.15
CA LEU A 20 -8.06 6.60 5.81
C LEU A 20 -6.88 6.45 6.76
N ALA A 21 -5.65 6.80 6.32
CA ALA A 21 -4.46 6.70 7.15
C ALA A 21 -4.55 7.52 8.44
N HIS A 22 -5.19 8.69 8.42
CA HIS A 22 -5.41 9.52 9.61
C HIS A 22 -6.44 8.95 10.60
N LEU A 23 -7.35 8.09 10.14
CA LEU A 23 -8.39 7.47 10.98
C LEU A 23 -7.92 6.19 11.68
N ILE A 24 -6.74 5.67 11.35
CA ILE A 24 -6.21 4.43 11.94
C ILE A 24 -5.65 4.68 13.34
N ASP A 25 -6.09 3.89 14.30
CA ASP A 25 -5.44 3.79 15.61
C ASP A 25 -4.26 2.80 15.53
N PHE A 26 -3.07 3.30 15.17
CA PHE A 26 -1.86 2.48 15.03
C PHE A 26 -1.39 1.80 16.32
N LYS A 27 -1.97 2.12 17.49
CA LYS A 27 -1.69 1.39 18.74
C LYS A 27 -2.53 0.12 18.86
N LYS A 28 -3.69 0.07 18.20
CA LYS A 28 -4.66 -1.03 18.33
C LYS A 28 -4.89 -1.78 17.04
N GLN A 29 -4.69 -1.16 15.89
CA GLN A 29 -5.07 -1.70 14.59
C GLN A 29 -3.85 -2.02 13.74
N ILE A 30 -3.94 -3.08 12.97
CA ILE A 30 -3.00 -3.38 11.89
C ILE A 30 -3.51 -2.66 10.64
N PHE A 31 -2.64 -1.88 10.01
CA PHE A 31 -2.94 -1.22 8.74
C PHE A 31 -1.86 -1.52 7.72
N ILE A 32 -2.30 -1.97 6.55
CA ILE A 32 -1.46 -2.19 5.37
C ILE A 32 -2.16 -1.61 4.14
N SER A 33 -1.39 -1.18 3.15
CA SER A 33 -1.95 -0.53 1.95
C SER A 33 -1.27 -1.01 0.67
N SER A 34 -1.99 -0.99 -0.44
CA SER A 34 -1.45 -1.16 -1.80
C SER A 34 -1.16 0.19 -2.44
N THR A 35 -0.14 0.22 -3.29
CA THR A 35 0.13 1.32 -4.22
C THR A 35 -0.22 0.94 -5.67
N GLY A 36 0.45 1.53 -6.66
CA GLY A 36 0.08 1.37 -8.07
C GLY A 36 0.62 0.07 -8.68
N GLY A 37 -0.30 -0.81 -9.12
CA GLY A 37 0.00 -1.99 -9.95
C GLY A 37 -0.18 -1.74 -11.46
N ALA A 38 -0.70 -0.59 -11.86
CA ALA A 38 -0.90 -0.24 -13.26
C ALA A 38 0.44 0.02 -13.98
N ARG A 39 0.47 -0.19 -15.31
CA ARG A 39 1.63 0.01 -16.21
C ARG A 39 2.84 -0.88 -15.92
N LYS A 40 2.61 -1.97 -15.19
CA LYS A 40 3.60 -2.95 -14.75
C LYS A 40 3.29 -4.31 -15.33
N LEU A 41 4.33 -5.08 -15.59
CA LEU A 41 4.28 -6.39 -16.24
C LEU A 41 4.96 -7.49 -15.42
N ASP A 42 5.89 -7.15 -14.54
CA ASP A 42 6.70 -8.12 -13.80
C ASP A 42 6.21 -8.30 -12.34
N PRO A 43 5.41 -9.34 -12.04
CA PRO A 43 4.94 -9.58 -10.68
C PRO A 43 6.06 -9.97 -9.71
N THR A 44 7.24 -10.37 -10.19
CA THR A 44 8.37 -10.74 -9.32
C THR A 44 9.03 -9.53 -8.65
N ARG A 45 8.73 -8.32 -9.15
CA ARG A 45 9.20 -7.04 -8.61
C ARG A 45 8.31 -6.46 -7.51
N ILE A 46 7.29 -7.20 -7.08
CA ILE A 46 6.43 -6.82 -5.96
C ILE A 46 7.22 -6.95 -4.65
N LYS A 47 7.18 -5.90 -3.84
CA LYS A 47 7.93 -5.77 -2.58
C LYS A 47 7.02 -5.22 -1.49
N THR A 48 7.40 -5.49 -0.24
CA THR A 48 6.76 -4.91 0.95
C THR A 48 7.73 -4.05 1.71
N THR A 49 7.36 -2.80 2.02
CA THR A 49 8.18 -1.90 2.83
C THR A 49 7.34 -0.79 3.45
N SER A 50 7.93 0.03 4.31
CA SER A 50 7.29 1.24 4.83
C SER A 50 6.85 2.16 3.69
N ILE A 51 5.67 2.78 3.81
CA ILE A 51 5.18 3.77 2.84
C ILE A 51 6.25 4.81 2.50
N PHE A 52 7.07 5.24 3.46
CA PHE A 52 8.09 6.26 3.27
C PHE A 52 9.37 5.78 2.57
N LYS A 53 9.58 4.47 2.46
CA LYS A 53 10.75 3.84 1.81
C LYS A 53 10.48 3.35 0.37
N THR A 54 9.25 3.50 -0.11
CA THR A 54 8.86 3.13 -1.48
C THR A 54 9.56 4.00 -2.55
N HIS A 55 9.81 3.41 -3.71
CA HIS A 55 10.45 4.02 -4.89
C HIS A 55 9.87 3.39 -6.18
N GLY A 56 10.15 3.97 -7.36
CA GLY A 56 9.65 3.45 -8.65
C GLY A 56 8.13 3.55 -8.88
N ASP A 57 7.35 3.92 -7.86
CA ASP A 57 5.88 3.93 -7.90
C ASP A 57 5.31 5.36 -7.80
N ALA A 58 4.58 5.78 -8.84
CA ALA A 58 3.99 7.12 -8.94
C ALA A 58 2.86 7.36 -7.93
N LEU A 59 2.01 6.35 -7.67
CA LEU A 59 0.93 6.46 -6.69
C LEU A 59 1.53 6.54 -5.28
N ALA A 60 2.52 5.70 -4.98
CA ALA A 60 3.27 5.76 -3.73
C ALA A 60 3.95 7.12 -3.53
N LYS A 61 4.55 7.68 -4.59
CA LYS A 61 5.19 9.01 -4.54
C LYS A 61 4.18 10.10 -4.18
N LYS A 62 3.00 10.10 -4.81
CA LYS A 62 1.94 11.07 -4.52
C LYS A 62 1.36 10.86 -3.12
N PHE A 63 1.15 9.61 -2.70
CA PHE A 63 0.66 9.28 -1.36
C PHE A 63 1.64 9.76 -0.28
N ARG A 64 2.93 9.47 -0.44
CA ARG A 64 4.03 9.96 0.40
C ARG A 64 4.04 11.49 0.53
N TYR A 65 3.82 12.19 -0.57
CA TYR A 65 3.79 13.65 -0.59
C TYR A 65 2.60 14.19 0.21
N GLU A 66 1.39 13.70 -0.05
CA GLU A 66 0.17 14.18 0.63
C GLU A 66 0.11 13.78 2.12
N LEU A 67 0.67 12.63 2.52
CA LEU A 67 0.83 12.27 3.93
C LEU A 67 1.71 13.30 4.66
N ARG A 68 2.85 13.68 4.08
CA ARG A 68 3.74 14.70 4.68
C ARG A 68 3.04 16.06 4.74
N LYS A 69 2.37 16.44 3.65
CA LYS A 69 1.64 17.72 3.55
C LYS A 69 0.50 17.81 4.56
N SER A 70 -0.19 16.72 4.84
CA SER A 70 -1.27 16.67 5.85
C SER A 70 -0.76 16.52 7.29
N GLY A 71 0.56 16.51 7.53
CA GLY A 71 1.13 16.40 8.87
C GLY A 71 1.03 15.00 9.49
N PHE A 72 0.82 13.96 8.68
CA PHE A 72 0.77 12.58 9.14
C PHE A 72 2.12 12.16 9.75
N LYS A 73 2.08 11.58 10.97
CA LYS A 73 3.27 11.16 11.73
C LYS A 73 3.41 9.64 11.89
N GLY A 74 2.40 8.87 11.49
CA GLY A 74 2.41 7.41 11.58
C GLY A 74 3.33 6.78 10.55
N ASN A 75 3.41 5.46 10.56
CA ASN A 75 4.07 4.67 9.53
C ASN A 75 3.35 3.33 9.38
N PHE A 76 3.33 2.80 8.17
CA PHE A 76 2.71 1.53 7.84
C PHE A 76 3.40 0.88 6.64
N ASP A 77 3.25 -0.43 6.55
CA ASP A 77 3.80 -1.19 5.44
C ASP A 77 2.84 -1.19 4.25
N VAL A 78 3.43 -1.17 3.06
CA VAL A 78 2.72 -1.19 1.80
C VAL A 78 3.27 -2.24 0.85
N VAL A 79 2.39 -2.75 -0.01
CA VAL A 79 2.75 -3.54 -1.18
C VAL A 79 2.91 -2.58 -2.35
N PHE A 80 4.11 -2.56 -2.94
CA PHE A 80 4.43 -1.78 -4.13
C PHE A 80 5.27 -2.61 -5.10
N SER A 81 5.52 -2.10 -6.29
CA SER A 81 6.55 -2.64 -7.18
C SER A 81 7.51 -1.54 -7.57
N ASP A 82 8.80 -1.87 -7.64
CA ASP A 82 9.87 -0.97 -8.06
C ASP A 82 10.10 -0.99 -9.58
N GLU A 83 9.27 -1.72 -10.33
CA GLU A 83 9.25 -1.72 -11.79
C GLU A 83 8.87 -0.33 -12.31
N GLU A 84 9.63 0.16 -13.29
CA GLU A 84 9.31 1.39 -14.01
C GLU A 84 8.10 1.18 -14.91
N ALA A 85 7.31 2.24 -15.11
CA ALA A 85 6.14 2.17 -15.97
C ALA A 85 6.53 1.95 -17.43
N HIS A 86 6.00 0.90 -18.06
CA HIS A 86 6.29 0.55 -19.46
C HIS A 86 5.46 1.33 -20.49
N CYS A 87 4.36 1.96 -20.08
CA CYS A 87 3.46 2.68 -20.98
C CYS A 87 2.96 4.00 -20.39
N LYS A 88 2.57 4.93 -21.29
CA LYS A 88 2.02 6.23 -20.90
C LYS A 88 0.54 6.15 -20.54
N ASP A 89 -0.21 5.29 -21.23
CA ASP A 89 -1.63 5.12 -20.98
C ASP A 89 -1.88 4.34 -19.69
N LEU A 90 -3.06 4.50 -19.11
CA LEU A 90 -3.48 3.71 -17.96
C LEU A 90 -3.91 2.33 -18.45
N GLY A 91 -2.99 1.36 -18.36
CA GLY A 91 -3.25 -0.06 -18.60
C GLY A 91 -2.94 -0.89 -17.36
N SER A 92 -3.64 -2.02 -17.21
CA SER A 92 -3.43 -2.95 -16.10
C SER A 92 -3.27 -4.37 -16.62
N PHE A 93 -2.26 -5.08 -16.14
CA PHE A 93 -2.10 -6.50 -16.35
C PHE A 93 -2.59 -7.25 -15.10
N MET A 94 -3.55 -8.16 -15.30
CA MET A 94 -4.11 -8.97 -14.21
C MET A 94 -3.04 -9.77 -13.46
N GLY A 95 -1.98 -10.24 -14.12
CA GLY A 95 -0.91 -10.98 -13.46
C GLY A 95 -0.21 -10.17 -12.37
N VAL A 96 -0.02 -8.86 -12.58
CA VAL A 96 0.57 -7.98 -11.57
C VAL A 96 -0.46 -7.59 -10.50
N THR A 97 -1.64 -7.12 -10.90
CA THR A 97 -2.63 -6.61 -9.93
C THR A 97 -3.20 -7.71 -9.02
N ALA A 98 -3.42 -8.92 -9.53
CA ALA A 98 -3.78 -10.06 -8.69
C ALA A 98 -2.65 -10.42 -7.71
N SER A 99 -1.40 -10.37 -8.16
CA SER A 99 -0.23 -10.65 -7.31
C SER A 99 -0.06 -9.59 -6.20
N PHE A 100 -0.42 -8.33 -6.44
CA PHE A 100 -0.50 -7.31 -5.38
C PHE A 100 -1.49 -7.71 -4.28
N GLY A 101 -2.68 -8.20 -4.66
CA GLY A 101 -3.69 -8.69 -3.71
C GLY A 101 -3.20 -9.89 -2.90
N LEU A 102 -2.55 -10.87 -3.55
CA LEU A 102 -1.94 -12.02 -2.87
C LEU A 102 -0.81 -11.59 -1.91
N ALA A 103 0.01 -10.63 -2.32
CA ALA A 103 1.07 -10.08 -1.46
C ALA A 103 0.49 -9.34 -0.25
N LEU A 104 -0.61 -8.60 -0.42
CA LEU A 104 -1.33 -7.95 0.69
C LEU A 104 -1.87 -9.00 1.67
N ALA A 105 -2.54 -10.05 1.18
CA ALA A 105 -3.06 -11.12 2.02
C ALA A 105 -1.94 -11.81 2.83
N SER A 106 -0.82 -12.10 2.17
CA SER A 106 0.37 -12.66 2.82
C SER A 106 0.95 -11.72 3.89
N LEU A 107 1.05 -10.42 3.60
CA LEU A 107 1.52 -9.41 4.55
C LEU A 107 0.58 -9.26 5.75
N ALA A 108 -0.73 -9.26 5.52
CA ALA A 108 -1.74 -9.22 6.57
C ALA A 108 -1.58 -10.40 7.55
N LEU A 109 -1.46 -11.62 7.01
CA LEU A 109 -1.27 -12.81 7.83
C LEU A 109 0.01 -12.73 8.68
N ARG A 110 1.14 -12.31 8.08
CA ARG A 110 2.38 -12.09 8.83
C ARG A 110 2.18 -11.10 9.99
N LYS A 111 1.58 -9.94 9.72
CA LYS A 111 1.33 -8.91 10.75
C LYS A 111 0.41 -9.40 11.87
N VAL A 112 -0.61 -10.19 11.54
CA VAL A 112 -1.53 -10.76 12.54
C VAL A 112 -0.80 -11.78 13.41
N LEU A 113 0.08 -12.60 12.84
CA LEU A 113 0.89 -13.57 13.59
C LEU A 113 1.91 -12.87 14.49
N ASP A 114 2.62 -11.87 13.97
CA ASP A 114 3.64 -11.11 14.72
C ASP A 114 3.05 -10.35 15.92
N LYS A 115 1.79 -9.90 15.82
CA LYS A 115 1.12 -9.18 16.93
C LYS A 115 0.63 -10.11 18.04
N LYS A 116 0.48 -11.41 17.75
CA LYS A 116 0.07 -12.42 18.74
C LYS A 116 1.25 -13.00 19.52
N ALA A 117 2.47 -12.86 18.99
CA ALA A 117 3.72 -13.25 19.64
C ALA A 117 4.15 -12.20 20.66
#